data_AF-A0A8J9SF97-F1
#
_entry.id   AF-A0A8J9SF97-F1
#
_cell.length_a   1.000
_cell.length_b   1.000
_cell.length_c   1.000
_cell.angle_alpha   90.00
_cell.angle_beta   90.00
_cell.angle_gamma   90.00
#
_symmetry.space_group_name_H-M   'P 1'
#
loop_
_entity.id
_entity.type
_entity.pdbx_description
1 polymer ?
#
loop_
_entity_poly.entity_id
_entity_poly.type
_entity_poly.pdbx_seq_one_letter_code
_entity_poly.pdbx_strand_id
1 'polypeptide(L)'
;MFYDVGLDDGATQADEDPSASAGTTEWVAAFLAFAAYQTFFAAIASLFVWWEPVSGGSGIPEIKCFLNGIDLPRVVRVKTLLCKVVGVTFSVAAGLPVGKEGPMVHSGAVVAAGISQGKTRFWGVDTSFSKFSDFRNDREKRDFVACGAAAGVCSAFGAPIGGVLFSLEEGASYWSTKLTWRAFFCAMTTLATLFWVRNMDTLW
;
A
#
# COMPACT_ATOMS: atom_id res chain seq x y z
N MET A 1 44.52 61.89 46.17
CA MET A 1 45.36 61.88 44.95
C MET A 1 45.87 60.46 44.83
N PHE A 2 45.29 59.70 43.88
CA PHE A 2 45.67 58.44 43.20
C PHE A 2 46.71 57.53 43.91
N TYR A 3 46.56 56.22 44.08
CA TYR A 3 46.31 55.09 43.15
C TYR A 3 45.60 53.97 43.95
N ASP A 4 44.70 53.12 43.43
CA ASP A 4 45.02 52.02 42.50
C ASP A 4 43.69 51.50 41.89
N VAL A 5 43.65 51.31 40.57
CA VAL A 5 42.53 50.69 39.86
C VAL A 5 42.86 49.20 39.77
N GLY A 6 42.45 48.46 40.80
CA GLY A 6 42.46 47.00 40.78
C GLY A 6 41.41 46.49 39.81
N LEU A 7 41.86 45.79 38.77
CA LEU A 7 41.07 44.91 37.93
C LEU A 7 40.34 43.89 38.82
N ASP A 8 39.02 44.02 38.94
CA ASP A 8 38.18 42.87 39.25
C ASP A 8 37.76 42.29 37.90
N ASP A 9 38.44 41.21 37.51
CA ASP A 9 38.00 40.28 36.48
C ASP A 9 36.69 39.62 36.95
N GLY A 10 35.61 40.40 36.88
CA GLY A 10 34.24 39.93 37.03
C GLY A 10 33.86 39.11 35.81
N ALA A 11 34.42 37.90 35.70
CA ALA A 11 33.77 36.80 35.01
C ALA A 11 32.48 36.50 35.78
N THR A 12 31.46 37.35 35.59
CA THR A 12 30.11 37.08 36.05
C THR A 12 29.61 35.94 35.18
N GLN A 13 29.86 34.75 35.69
CA GLN A 13 29.30 33.47 35.33
C GLN A 13 27.85 33.70 34.91
N ALA A 14 27.57 33.59 33.62
CA ALA A 14 26.21 33.53 33.14
C ALA A 14 25.61 32.28 33.79
N ASP A 15 24.70 32.49 34.74
CA ASP A 15 23.91 31.44 35.33
C ASP A 15 23.13 30.76 34.18
N GLU A 16 23.68 29.67 33.63
CA GLU A 16 22.94 28.78 32.74
C GLU A 16 21.83 28.18 33.59
N ASP A 17 20.63 28.76 33.52
CA ASP A 17 19.43 28.23 34.15
C ASP A 17 19.34 26.71 33.85
N PRO A 18 19.57 25.82 34.84
CA PRO A 18 19.65 24.39 34.59
C PRO A 18 18.32 23.82 34.07
N SER A 19 17.21 24.53 34.32
CA SER A 19 15.87 24.24 33.83
C SER A 19 15.72 24.40 32.31
N ALA A 20 16.47 25.31 31.68
CA ALA A 20 16.45 25.53 30.22
C ALA A 20 17.22 24.43 29.47
N SER A 21 18.31 23.92 30.05
CA SER A 21 19.09 22.79 29.51
C SER A 21 18.33 21.44 29.62
N ALA A 22 17.55 21.27 30.69
CA ALA A 22 16.71 20.09 30.88
C ALA A 22 15.61 20.02 29.80
N GLY A 23 14.93 21.14 29.54
CA GLY A 23 13.87 21.20 28.52
C GLY A 23 14.40 20.92 27.11
N THR A 24 15.55 21.46 26.72
CA THR A 24 16.15 21.19 25.40
C THR A 24 16.55 19.73 25.21
N THR A 25 17.07 19.08 26.25
CA THR A 25 17.40 17.64 26.23
C THR A 25 16.15 16.77 26.06
N GLU A 26 15.03 17.13 26.69
CA GLU A 26 13.74 16.44 26.54
C GLU A 26 13.18 16.55 25.12
N TRP A 27 13.22 17.74 24.50
CA TRP A 27 12.79 17.93 23.12
C TRP A 27 13.62 17.10 22.14
N VAL A 28 14.93 17.05 22.34
CA VAL A 28 15.84 16.23 21.53
C VAL A 28 15.53 14.75 21.71
N ALA A 29 15.32 14.28 22.95
CA ALA A 29 14.95 12.89 23.22
C ALA A 29 13.61 12.51 22.57
N ALA A 30 12.59 13.38 22.66
CA ALA A 30 11.30 13.16 22.01
C ALA A 30 11.40 13.11 20.49
N PHE A 31 12.18 14.02 19.89
CA PHE A 31 12.45 14.02 18.45
C PHE A 31 13.18 12.75 17.99
N LEU A 32 14.19 12.31 18.74
CA LEU A 32 14.92 11.08 18.44
C LEU A 32 14.03 9.83 18.59
N ALA A 33 13.17 9.78 19.61
CA ALA A 33 12.20 8.70 19.78
C ALA A 33 11.22 8.64 18.60
N PHE A 34 10.70 9.80 18.16
CA PHE A 34 9.84 9.89 16.98
C PHE A 34 10.56 9.46 15.70
N ALA A 35 11.79 9.92 15.49
CA ALA A 35 12.61 9.51 14.34
C ALA A 35 12.94 8.01 14.36
N ALA A 36 13.26 7.45 15.53
CA ALA A 36 13.50 6.03 15.72
C ALA A 36 12.25 5.20 15.39
N TYR A 37 11.07 5.65 15.83
CA TYR A 37 9.80 5.00 15.49
C TYR A 37 9.56 4.99 13.97
N GLN A 38 9.65 6.14 13.30
CA GLN A 38 9.42 6.21 11.85
C GLN A 38 10.42 5.37 11.06
N THR A 39 11.71 5.43 11.41
CA THR A 39 12.76 4.66 10.74
C THR A 39 12.61 3.15 10.97
N PHE A 40 12.16 2.72 12.15
CA PHE A 40 11.87 1.31 12.43
C PHE A 40 10.77 0.74 11.51
N PHE A 41 9.62 1.42 11.41
CA PHE A 41 8.53 0.97 10.54
C PHE A 41 8.93 1.03 9.06
N ALA A 42 9.66 2.07 8.64
CA ALA A 42 10.18 2.18 7.28
C ALA A 42 11.19 1.07 6.92
N ALA A 43 12.04 0.68 7.87
CA ALA A 43 12.99 -0.41 7.69
C ALA A 43 12.29 -1.76 7.48
N ILE A 44 11.23 -2.03 8.25
CA ILE A 44 10.42 -3.25 8.05
C ILE A 44 9.76 -3.23 6.68
N ALA A 45 9.15 -2.11 6.27
CA ALA A 45 8.57 -1.99 4.93
C ALA A 45 9.60 -2.24 3.82
N SER A 46 10.80 -1.66 3.97
CA SER A 46 11.92 -1.85 3.05
C SER A 46 12.38 -3.30 2.96
N LEU A 47 12.41 -4.03 4.09
CA LEU A 47 12.79 -5.45 4.12
C LEU A 47 11.85 -6.34 3.28
N PHE A 48 10.53 -6.08 3.32
CA PHE A 48 9.57 -6.82 2.50
C PHE A 48 9.72 -6.53 1.00
N VAL A 49 10.04 -5.28 0.64
CA VAL A 49 10.37 -4.91 -0.75
C VAL A 49 11.70 -5.51 -1.18
N TRP A 50 12.68 -5.62 -0.28
CA TRP A 50 13.95 -6.30 -0.59
C TRP A 50 13.75 -7.79 -0.87
N TRP A 51 12.84 -8.45 -0.14
CA TRP A 51 12.49 -9.86 -0.38
C TRP A 51 11.83 -10.04 -1.77
N GLU A 52 10.87 -9.19 -2.12
CA GLU A 52 10.19 -9.23 -3.41
C GLU A 52 10.20 -7.84 -4.07
N PRO A 53 11.22 -7.50 -4.88
CA PRO A 53 11.38 -6.13 -5.41
C PRO A 53 10.22 -5.69 -6.31
N VAL A 54 9.48 -6.63 -6.88
CA VAL A 54 8.28 -6.39 -7.70
C VAL A 54 7.11 -5.86 -6.86
N SER A 55 7.11 -6.02 -5.54
CA SER A 55 6.08 -5.46 -4.67
C SER A 55 6.27 -3.96 -4.39
N GLY A 56 7.41 -3.38 -4.78
CA GLY A 56 7.70 -1.96 -4.63
C GLY A 56 6.71 -1.06 -5.35
N GLY A 57 6.60 0.18 -4.88
CA GLY A 57 5.76 1.21 -5.50
C GLY A 57 4.26 0.89 -5.51
N SER A 58 3.53 1.63 -6.35
CA SER A 58 2.08 1.53 -6.46
C SER A 58 1.61 0.17 -6.99
N GLY A 59 2.18 -0.32 -8.09
CA GLY A 59 1.66 -1.51 -8.77
C GLY A 59 0.74 -1.20 -9.96
N ILE A 60 0.28 0.05 -10.11
CA ILE A 60 -0.55 0.47 -11.24
C ILE A 60 0.17 0.30 -12.58
N PRO A 61 1.44 0.74 -12.75
CA PRO A 61 2.16 0.54 -14.01
C PRO A 61 2.27 -0.95 -14.40
N GLU A 62 2.50 -1.83 -13.44
CA GLU A 62 2.62 -3.26 -13.64
C GLU A 62 1.30 -3.89 -14.11
N ILE A 63 0.17 -3.48 -13.50
CA ILE A 63 -1.16 -3.90 -13.95
C ILE A 63 -1.50 -3.32 -15.32
N LYS A 64 -1.14 -2.06 -15.59
CA LYS A 64 -1.30 -1.45 -16.92
C LYS A 64 -0.53 -2.23 -17.98
N CYS A 65 0.73 -2.59 -17.72
CA CYS A 65 1.51 -3.41 -18.65
C CYS A 65 0.89 -4.80 -18.85
N PHE A 66 0.41 -5.43 -17.77
CA PHE A 66 -0.28 -6.72 -17.85
C PHE A 66 -1.56 -6.65 -18.70
N LEU A 67 -2.38 -5.62 -18.51
CA LEU A 67 -3.61 -5.42 -19.29
C LEU A 67 -3.34 -5.04 -20.76
N ASN A 68 -2.21 -4.37 -21.03
CA ASN A 68 -1.72 -4.14 -22.40
C ASN A 68 -1.11 -5.40 -23.06
N GLY A 69 -1.07 -6.53 -22.36
CA GLY A 69 -0.61 -7.82 -22.90
C GLY A 69 0.88 -8.10 -22.70
N ILE A 70 1.58 -7.32 -21.87
CA ILE A 70 2.97 -7.59 -21.49
C ILE A 70 2.97 -8.51 -20.27
N ASP A 71 3.50 -9.73 -20.41
CA ASP A 71 3.61 -10.66 -19.28
C ASP A 71 4.82 -10.30 -18.39
N LEU A 72 4.57 -9.56 -17.30
CA LEU A 72 5.61 -9.24 -16.33
C LEU A 72 5.81 -10.40 -15.35
N PRO A 73 7.05 -10.88 -15.17
CA PRO A 73 7.33 -11.97 -14.24
C PRO A 73 7.03 -11.53 -12.80
N ARG A 74 6.35 -12.40 -12.05
CA ARG A 74 6.08 -12.26 -10.60
C ARG A 74 5.06 -11.19 -10.19
N VAL A 75 4.45 -10.45 -11.11
CA VAL A 75 3.43 -9.43 -10.78
C VAL A 75 2.20 -10.05 -10.11
N VAL A 76 1.61 -11.06 -10.72
CA VAL A 76 0.37 -11.71 -10.22
C VAL A 76 0.62 -12.90 -9.28
N ARG A 77 1.69 -12.87 -8.47
CA ARG A 77 1.99 -13.94 -7.49
C ARG A 77 1.44 -13.59 -6.11
N VAL A 78 0.93 -14.61 -5.40
CA VAL A 78 0.47 -14.47 -4.00
C VAL A 78 1.59 -13.94 -3.09
N LYS A 79 2.83 -14.34 -3.33
CA LYS A 79 3.99 -13.80 -2.60
C LYS A 79 4.09 -12.27 -2.72
N THR A 80 3.94 -11.74 -3.93
CA THR A 80 3.98 -10.29 -4.21
C THR A 80 2.82 -9.57 -3.54
N LEU A 81 1.62 -10.17 -3.52
CA LEU A 81 0.47 -9.66 -2.79
C LEU A 81 0.77 -9.52 -1.28
N LEU A 82 1.30 -10.57 -0.66
CA LEU A 82 1.62 -10.56 0.78
C LEU A 82 2.70 -9.52 1.12
N CYS A 83 3.79 -9.48 0.36
CA CYS A 83 4.84 -8.47 0.53
C CYS A 83 4.30 -7.04 0.34
N LYS A 84 3.40 -6.82 -0.61
CA LYS A 84 2.82 -5.50 -0.88
C LYS A 84 1.86 -5.04 0.21
N VAL A 85 0.97 -5.92 0.69
CA VAL A 85 0.02 -5.59 1.77
C VAL A 85 0.78 -5.26 3.06
N VAL A 86 1.76 -6.08 3.44
CA VAL A 86 2.57 -5.80 4.62
C VAL A 86 3.40 -4.53 4.43
N GLY A 87 4.08 -4.38 3.29
CA GLY A 87 4.90 -3.21 2.98
C GLY A 87 4.13 -1.90 3.01
N VAL A 88 2.88 -1.85 2.51
CA VAL A 88 2.06 -0.64 2.55
C VAL A 88 1.58 -0.31 3.97
N THR A 89 1.19 -1.31 4.76
CA THR A 89 0.78 -1.11 6.15
C THR A 89 1.91 -0.48 6.97
N PHE A 90 3.13 -1.02 6.86
CA PHE A 90 4.30 -0.48 7.57
C PHE A 90 4.75 0.88 7.01
N SER A 91 4.64 1.11 5.70
CA SER A 91 4.96 2.42 5.09
C SER A 91 4.03 3.54 5.57
N VAL A 92 2.73 3.24 5.70
CA VAL A 92 1.73 4.20 6.22
C VAL A 92 1.92 4.40 7.73
N ALA A 93 2.19 3.32 8.49
CA ALA A 93 2.49 3.42 9.92
C ALA A 93 3.78 4.21 10.22
N ALA A 94 4.74 4.21 9.29
CA ALA A 94 5.96 5.01 9.36
C ALA A 94 5.73 6.51 9.10
N GLY A 95 4.52 6.94 8.72
CA GLY A 95 4.23 8.35 8.43
C GLY A 95 4.83 8.88 7.12
N LEU A 96 5.27 8.00 6.22
CA LEU A 96 5.80 8.41 4.91
C LEU A 96 4.70 9.10 4.09
N PRO A 97 5.04 10.08 3.22
CA PRO A 97 4.08 10.77 2.37
C PRO A 97 3.64 9.88 1.18
N VAL A 98 3.02 8.74 1.49
CA VAL A 98 2.60 7.71 0.55
C VAL A 98 1.15 7.30 0.78
N GLY A 99 0.46 6.89 -0.29
CA GLY A 99 -0.93 6.46 -0.25
C GLY A 99 -1.08 4.95 -0.38
N LYS A 100 -2.08 4.38 0.30
CA LYS A 100 -2.46 2.95 0.19
C LYS A 100 -3.29 2.60 -1.04
N GLU A 101 -3.80 3.61 -1.74
CA GLU A 101 -4.81 3.43 -2.78
C GLU A 101 -4.26 2.70 -4.01
N GLY A 102 -3.06 3.07 -4.47
CA GLY A 102 -2.38 2.39 -5.58
C GLY A 102 -2.11 0.91 -5.32
N PRO A 103 -1.46 0.55 -4.19
CA PRO A 103 -1.27 -0.83 -3.79
C PRO A 103 -2.55 -1.67 -3.69
N MET A 104 -3.70 -1.07 -3.36
CA MET A 104 -4.99 -1.79 -3.36
C MET A 104 -5.46 -2.18 -4.75
N VAL A 105 -5.21 -1.36 -5.78
CA VAL A 105 -5.52 -1.70 -7.18
C VAL A 105 -4.76 -2.96 -7.61
N HIS A 106 -3.45 -2.98 -7.36
CA HIS A 106 -2.62 -4.15 -7.67
C HIS A 106 -3.06 -5.36 -6.83
N SER A 107 -3.37 -5.17 -5.55
CA SER A 107 -3.82 -6.28 -4.69
C SER A 107 -5.11 -6.93 -5.22
N GLY A 108 -6.11 -6.14 -5.60
CA GLY A 108 -7.35 -6.63 -6.21
C GLY A 108 -7.11 -7.38 -7.52
N ALA A 109 -6.21 -6.86 -8.37
CA ALA A 109 -5.77 -7.52 -9.59
C ALA A 109 -5.10 -8.89 -9.34
N VAL A 110 -4.19 -8.99 -8.36
CA VAL A 110 -3.53 -10.27 -8.02
C VAL A 110 -4.53 -11.29 -7.47
N VAL A 111 -5.46 -10.86 -6.61
CA VAL A 111 -6.51 -11.74 -6.08
C VAL A 111 -7.38 -12.28 -7.20
N ALA A 112 -7.82 -11.43 -8.14
CA ALA A 112 -8.61 -11.86 -9.28
C ALA A 112 -7.82 -12.80 -10.22
N ALA A 113 -6.54 -12.52 -10.46
CA ALA A 113 -5.66 -13.42 -11.22
C ALA A 113 -5.49 -14.78 -10.53
N GLY A 114 -5.34 -14.81 -9.20
CA GLY A 114 -5.18 -16.05 -8.43
C GLY A 114 -6.45 -16.90 -8.42
N ILE A 115 -7.60 -16.27 -8.15
CA ILE A 115 -8.91 -16.96 -8.09
C ILE A 115 -9.30 -17.50 -9.46
N SER A 116 -9.14 -16.71 -10.54
CA SER A 116 -9.54 -17.12 -11.89
C SER A 116 -8.83 -18.38 -12.39
N GLN A 117 -7.57 -18.58 -12.00
CA GLN A 117 -6.78 -19.73 -12.45
C GLN A 117 -7.05 -21.00 -11.63
N GLY A 118 -7.59 -20.86 -10.41
CA GLY A 118 -7.81 -21.99 -9.51
C GLY A 118 -6.57 -22.86 -9.33
N LYS A 119 -5.38 -22.22 -9.28
CA LYS A 119 -4.09 -22.88 -9.05
C LYS A 119 -3.29 -22.05 -8.06
N THR A 120 -2.98 -22.64 -6.90
CA THR A 120 -2.04 -22.00 -5.97
C THR A 120 -0.71 -22.75 -6.00
N ARG A 121 0.27 -22.18 -6.71
CA ARG A 121 1.66 -22.70 -6.69
C ARG A 121 2.31 -22.61 -5.30
N PHE A 122 1.80 -21.76 -4.43
CA PHE A 122 2.33 -21.53 -3.08
C PHE A 122 1.98 -22.65 -2.09
N TRP A 123 0.81 -23.29 -2.26
CA TRP A 123 0.32 -24.33 -1.33
C TRP A 123 0.27 -25.73 -1.97
N GLY A 124 0.67 -25.87 -3.24
CA GLY A 124 0.63 -27.16 -3.96
C GLY A 124 -0.80 -27.67 -4.23
N VAL A 125 -1.83 -26.86 -3.97
CA VAL A 125 -3.22 -27.22 -4.22
C VAL A 125 -3.54 -26.90 -5.68
N ASP A 126 -3.55 -27.95 -6.51
CA ASP A 126 -4.13 -27.88 -7.84
C ASP A 126 -5.60 -28.26 -7.73
N THR A 127 -6.50 -27.27 -7.74
CA THR A 127 -7.94 -27.49 -7.97
C THR A 127 -8.20 -27.87 -9.43
N SER A 128 -7.38 -28.77 -9.99
CA SER A 128 -7.49 -29.27 -11.36
C SER A 128 -8.77 -30.06 -11.62
N PHE A 129 -9.48 -30.45 -10.55
CA PHE A 129 -10.76 -31.18 -10.62
C PHE A 129 -12.00 -30.26 -10.61
N SER A 130 -11.83 -28.94 -10.54
CA SER A 130 -12.95 -27.99 -10.44
C SER A 130 -13.24 -27.27 -11.76
N LYS A 131 -14.48 -26.79 -11.90
CA LYS A 131 -15.13 -26.06 -13.01
C LYS A 131 -14.38 -24.80 -13.51
N PHE A 132 -13.22 -24.49 -12.92
CA PHE A 132 -12.37 -23.34 -13.25
C PHE A 132 -11.33 -23.63 -14.35
N SER A 133 -11.25 -24.86 -14.89
CA SER A 133 -10.34 -25.18 -15.99
C SER A 133 -10.57 -24.32 -17.22
N ASP A 134 -11.84 -23.99 -17.52
CA ASP A 134 -12.25 -23.26 -18.72
C ASP A 134 -11.80 -21.79 -18.70
N PHE A 135 -11.54 -21.24 -17.51
CA PHE A 135 -11.09 -19.85 -17.32
C PHE A 135 -9.56 -19.71 -17.34
N ARG A 136 -8.81 -20.79 -17.63
CA ARG A 136 -7.34 -20.80 -17.75
C ARG A 136 -6.84 -20.25 -19.10
N ASN A 137 -7.58 -19.29 -19.67
CA ASN A 137 -7.22 -18.58 -20.89
C ASN A 137 -6.71 -17.18 -20.55
N ASP A 138 -5.70 -16.69 -21.26
CA ASP A 138 -5.10 -15.38 -21.01
C ASP A 138 -6.11 -14.24 -21.18
N ARG A 139 -7.07 -14.40 -22.10
CA ARG A 139 -8.17 -13.44 -22.28
C ARG A 139 -9.05 -13.33 -21.04
N GLU A 140 -9.53 -14.46 -20.52
CA GLU A 140 -10.39 -14.48 -19.33
C GLU A 140 -9.61 -14.00 -18.11
N LYS A 141 -8.35 -14.45 -17.95
CA LYS A 141 -7.47 -13.98 -16.88
C LYS A 141 -7.32 -12.45 -16.89
N ARG A 142 -7.16 -11.85 -18.08
CA ARG A 142 -7.07 -10.40 -18.25
C ARG A 142 -8.37 -9.70 -17.87
N ASP A 143 -9.52 -10.26 -18.29
CA ASP A 143 -10.84 -9.74 -17.93
C ASP A 143 -11.05 -9.79 -16.40
N PHE A 144 -10.66 -10.88 -15.73
CA PHE A 144 -10.69 -10.97 -14.27
C PHE A 144 -9.76 -9.95 -13.60
N VAL A 145 -8.54 -9.77 -14.12
CA VAL A 145 -7.60 -8.77 -13.58
C VAL A 145 -8.14 -7.35 -13.73
N ALA A 146 -8.79 -7.02 -14.84
CA ALA A 146 -9.47 -5.73 -15.02
C ALA A 146 -10.60 -5.53 -14.00
N CYS A 147 -11.45 -6.55 -13.80
CA CYS A 147 -12.48 -6.50 -12.75
C CYS A 147 -11.87 -6.36 -11.34
N GLY A 148 -10.77 -7.06 -11.06
CA GLY A 148 -10.06 -6.99 -9.78
C GLY A 148 -9.41 -5.63 -9.54
N ALA A 149 -8.85 -5.01 -10.58
CA ALA A 149 -8.33 -3.65 -10.51
C ALA A 149 -9.45 -2.64 -10.21
N ALA A 150 -10.59 -2.74 -10.91
CA ALA A 150 -11.77 -1.91 -10.65
C ALA A 150 -12.29 -2.08 -9.20
N ALA A 151 -12.34 -3.31 -8.70
CA ALA A 151 -12.70 -3.61 -7.32
C ALA A 151 -11.69 -3.03 -6.32
N GLY A 152 -10.39 -3.10 -6.60
CA GLY A 152 -9.35 -2.50 -5.76
C GLY A 152 -9.48 -0.98 -5.65
N VAL A 153 -9.76 -0.28 -6.75
CA VAL A 153 -10.07 1.16 -6.75
C VAL A 153 -11.35 1.45 -5.98
N CYS A 154 -12.38 0.62 -6.14
CA CYS A 154 -13.62 0.77 -5.37
C CYS A 154 -13.39 0.59 -3.86
N SER A 155 -12.56 -0.37 -3.46
CA SER A 155 -12.16 -0.56 -2.06
C SER A 155 -11.33 0.59 -1.51
N ALA A 156 -10.55 1.25 -2.37
CA ALA A 156 -9.72 2.40 -2.05
C ALA A 156 -10.55 3.66 -1.76
N PHE A 157 -11.46 4.00 -2.68
CA PHE A 157 -12.15 5.29 -2.69
C PHE A 157 -13.64 5.22 -2.37
N GLY A 158 -14.22 4.02 -2.23
CA GLY A 158 -15.66 3.85 -2.06
C GLY A 158 -16.49 4.22 -3.30
N ALA A 159 -15.85 4.34 -4.47
CA ALA A 159 -16.47 4.82 -5.71
C ALA A 159 -16.53 3.70 -6.76
N PRO A 160 -17.68 3.01 -6.93
CA PRO A 160 -17.78 1.84 -7.81
C PRO A 160 -17.69 2.22 -9.29
N ILE A 161 -18.36 3.30 -9.70
CA ILE A 161 -18.29 3.82 -11.06
C ILE A 161 -16.88 4.33 -11.37
N GLY A 162 -16.25 5.02 -10.41
CA GLY A 162 -14.88 5.51 -10.53
C GLY A 162 -13.88 4.36 -10.75
N GLY A 163 -14.03 3.25 -10.02
CA GLY A 163 -13.18 2.07 -10.22
C GLY A 163 -13.33 1.41 -11.59
N VAL A 164 -14.57 1.33 -12.10
CA VAL A 164 -14.81 0.79 -13.45
C VAL A 164 -14.23 1.72 -14.52
N LEU A 165 -14.42 3.04 -14.39
CA LEU A 165 -13.86 4.03 -15.31
C LEU A 165 -12.33 4.04 -15.27
N PHE A 166 -11.73 3.93 -14.08
CA PHE A 166 -10.29 3.78 -13.94
C PHE A 166 -9.78 2.54 -14.67
N SER A 167 -10.42 1.37 -14.47
CA SER A 167 -9.99 0.14 -15.17
C SER A 167 -10.23 0.19 -16.68
N LEU A 168 -11.23 0.94 -17.12
CA LEU A 168 -11.51 1.21 -18.53
C LEU A 168 -10.42 2.07 -19.17
N GLU A 169 -10.06 3.18 -18.53
CA GLU A 169 -9.08 4.16 -19.02
C GLU A 169 -7.65 3.61 -18.96
N GLU A 170 -7.28 3.00 -17.83
CA GLU A 170 -5.92 2.54 -17.58
C GLU A 170 -5.64 1.14 -18.13
N GLY A 171 -6.69 0.35 -18.35
CA GLY A 171 -6.58 -1.08 -18.68
C GLY A 171 -6.86 -1.47 -20.13
N ALA A 172 -7.43 -0.60 -20.97
CA ALA A 172 -7.90 -1.03 -22.28
C ALA A 172 -6.98 -0.65 -23.44
N SER A 173 -6.39 -1.66 -24.10
CA SER A 173 -6.22 -1.63 -25.56
C SER A 173 -7.47 -2.17 -26.27
N TYR A 174 -8.24 -3.06 -25.61
CA TYR A 174 -9.53 -3.59 -26.08
C TYR A 174 -10.48 -3.81 -24.89
N TRP A 175 -11.68 -3.21 -24.95
CA TRP A 175 -12.70 -3.33 -23.91
C TRP A 175 -14.05 -3.76 -24.48
N SER A 176 -14.79 -4.60 -23.77
CA SER A 176 -16.13 -5.05 -24.17
C SER A 176 -17.20 -4.54 -23.22
N THR A 177 -18.41 -4.25 -23.73
CA THR A 177 -19.54 -3.83 -22.90
C THR A 177 -19.91 -4.89 -21.85
N LYS A 178 -19.72 -6.18 -22.16
CA LYS A 178 -19.93 -7.28 -21.20
C LYS A 178 -18.94 -7.19 -20.02
N LEU A 179 -17.69 -6.81 -20.28
CA LEU A 179 -16.69 -6.61 -19.24
C LEU A 179 -17.05 -5.43 -18.33
N THR A 180 -17.59 -4.33 -18.88
CA THR A 180 -18.07 -3.20 -18.07
C THR A 180 -19.08 -3.66 -17.03
N TRP A 181 -20.08 -4.44 -17.43
CA TRP A 181 -21.10 -4.94 -16.52
C TRP A 181 -20.54 -5.87 -15.44
N ARG A 182 -19.59 -6.74 -15.81
CA ARG A 182 -18.90 -7.63 -14.85
C ARG A 182 -18.06 -6.84 -13.85
N ALA A 183 -17.30 -5.85 -14.32
CA ALA A 183 -16.48 -4.98 -13.48
C ALA A 183 -17.36 -4.14 -12.54
N PHE A 184 -18.47 -3.60 -13.03
CA PHE A 184 -19.43 -2.85 -12.21
C PHE A 184 -20.05 -3.72 -11.12
N PHE A 185 -20.47 -4.95 -11.44
CA PHE A 185 -20.96 -5.89 -10.44
C PHE A 185 -19.91 -6.22 -9.38
N CYS A 186 -18.65 -6.44 -9.78
CA CYS A 186 -17.54 -6.68 -8.87
C CYS A 186 -17.24 -5.47 -7.96
N ALA A 187 -17.28 -4.25 -8.50
CA ALA A 187 -17.11 -3.04 -7.73
C ALA A 187 -18.26 -2.83 -6.72
N MET A 188 -19.52 -3.03 -7.13
CA MET A 188 -20.68 -2.91 -6.24
C MET A 188 -20.68 -3.94 -5.10
N THR A 189 -20.28 -5.19 -5.39
CA THR A 189 -20.15 -6.23 -4.36
C THR A 189 -19.03 -5.92 -3.38
N THR A 190 -17.91 -5.38 -3.86
CA THR A 190 -16.81 -4.91 -3.01
C THR A 190 -17.27 -3.77 -2.09
N LEU A 191 -17.99 -2.79 -2.64
CA LEU A 191 -18.54 -1.67 -1.88
C LEU A 191 -19.54 -2.13 -0.81
N ALA A 192 -20.46 -3.03 -1.18
CA ALA A 192 -21.43 -3.59 -0.24
C ALA A 192 -20.73 -4.35 0.89
N THR A 193 -19.69 -5.12 0.57
CA THR A 193 -18.88 -5.83 1.57
C THR A 193 -18.17 -4.85 2.50
N LEU A 194 -17.58 -3.78 1.96
CA LEU A 194 -16.90 -2.75 2.74
C LEU A 194 -17.86 -2.03 3.70
N PHE A 195 -19.05 -1.63 3.22
CA PHE A 195 -20.08 -1.02 4.07
C PHE A 195 -20.59 -1.98 5.13
N TRP A 196 -20.78 -3.25 4.78
CA TRP A 196 -21.22 -4.28 5.72
C TRP A 196 -20.21 -4.45 6.85
N VAL A 197 -18.92 -4.60 6.53
CA VAL A 197 -17.84 -4.68 7.53
C VAL A 197 -17.81 -3.43 8.40
N ARG A 198 -17.83 -2.23 7.79
CA ARG A 198 -17.82 -0.97 8.54
C ARG A 198 -18.99 -0.82 9.49
N ASN A 199 -20.16 -1.32 9.12
CA ASN A 199 -21.36 -1.26 9.97
C ASN A 199 -21.30 -2.26 11.14
N MET A 200 -20.56 -3.36 11.00
CA MET A 200 -20.34 -4.31 12.11
C MET A 200 -19.45 -3.69 13.20
N ASP A 201 -18.46 -2.87 12.81
CA ASP A 201 -17.57 -2.20 13.77
C ASP A 201 -18.31 -1.15 14.63
N THR A 202 -19.42 -0.59 14.13
CA THR A 202 -20.24 0.39 14.87
C THR A 202 -21.25 -0.21 15.84
N LEU A 203 -21.38 -1.55 15.87
CA LEU A 203 -22.36 -2.27 16.71
C LEU A 203 -21.79 -2.74 18.06
N TRP A 204 -20.55 -2.38 18.39
CA TRP A 204 -19.85 -2.70 19.63
C TRP A 204 -19.27 -1.43 20.27
#